data_AF-A0A959FIW3-F1
#
_entry.id   AF-A0A959FIW3-F1
#
_cell.length_a   1.000
_cell.length_b   1.000
_cell.length_c   1.000
_cell.angle_alpha   90.00
_cell.angle_beta   90.00
_cell.angle_gamma   90.00
#
_symmetry.space_group_name_H-M   'P 1'
#
loop_
_entity.id
_entity.type
_entity.pdbx_description
1 polymer ?
#
loop_
_entity_poly.entity_id
_entity_poly.type
_entity_poly.pdbx_seq_one_letter_code
_entity_poly.pdbx_strand_id
1 'polypeptide(L)'
;KAGPVNPEPGVYNFGPADDFVAFGEAHDMFIVGHTLVWHNQTPAWFFLDEHGLPNTHEAQIERMRSHIEAVAGRYVGRVDAWDVLNEVIDNDGSYRPTTWVNGVGGGDELVKQSFRFAEKYAPGAELYYNDFNAWRPAKRDGIMRLVRLLQSEGIRIDGVGIQGHWGLNYPRMEYIEAAIDSFASLGVKVMITELDVDVLPLTKEGQIIGQVMSHEQFQLEEFKDFLDPYRDGLPLSVQQELADRYAELFRLFYRKRDKIDRVTLWGVHDGLSWKNGYPVPDRTNYPLLYDRNCQPKTALEAVLNVPREME
;
A
#
# COMPACT_ATOMS: atom_id res chain seq x y z
N LYS A 1 -6.00 -8.55 -4.84
CA LYS A 1 -5.59 -7.91 -6.12
C LYS A 1 -6.29 -8.61 -7.28
N ALA A 2 -6.59 -7.90 -8.38
CA ALA A 2 -7.40 -8.42 -9.48
C ALA A 2 -6.78 -9.63 -10.21
N GLY A 3 -5.47 -9.59 -10.53
CA GLY A 3 -4.81 -10.62 -11.35
C GLY A 3 -4.92 -12.04 -10.81
N PRO A 4 -4.52 -12.31 -9.55
CA PRO A 4 -4.65 -13.64 -8.98
C PRO A 4 -6.10 -14.10 -8.77
N VAL A 5 -7.03 -13.17 -8.49
CA VAL A 5 -8.43 -13.48 -8.16
C VAL A 5 -9.27 -13.70 -9.41
N ASN A 6 -9.04 -12.94 -10.48
CA ASN A 6 -9.81 -12.98 -11.71
C ASN A 6 -8.86 -12.90 -12.93
N PRO A 7 -8.07 -13.95 -13.18
CA PRO A 7 -7.01 -13.94 -14.18
C PRO A 7 -7.55 -13.84 -15.62
N GLU A 8 -8.71 -14.42 -15.89
CA GLU A 8 -9.35 -14.48 -17.20
C GLU A 8 -10.84 -14.09 -17.12
N PRO A 9 -11.48 -13.66 -18.22
CA PRO A 9 -12.90 -13.32 -18.23
C PRO A 9 -13.78 -14.44 -17.67
N GLY A 10 -14.55 -14.14 -16.62
CA GLY A 10 -15.46 -15.10 -15.98
C GLY A 10 -14.80 -16.20 -15.14
N VAL A 11 -13.46 -16.27 -15.09
CA VAL A 11 -12.72 -17.26 -14.30
C VAL A 11 -12.26 -16.62 -12.99
N TYR A 12 -12.71 -17.16 -11.88
CA TYR A 12 -12.32 -16.71 -10.54
C TYR A 12 -11.53 -17.79 -9.80
N ASN A 13 -10.45 -17.36 -9.15
CA ASN A 13 -9.64 -18.17 -8.24
C ASN A 13 -9.69 -17.56 -6.84
N PHE A 14 -10.78 -17.85 -6.11
CA PHE A 14 -10.97 -17.35 -4.75
C PHE A 14 -10.26 -18.18 -3.68
N GLY A 15 -9.80 -19.41 -3.97
CA GLY A 15 -9.25 -20.34 -2.97
C GLY A 15 -8.20 -19.70 -2.03
N PRO A 16 -7.11 -19.12 -2.54
CA PRO A 16 -6.11 -18.48 -1.68
C PRO A 16 -6.65 -17.28 -0.86
N ALA A 17 -7.64 -16.56 -1.39
CA ALA A 17 -8.27 -15.45 -0.68
C ALA A 17 -9.25 -15.94 0.39
N ASP A 18 -9.98 -17.02 0.12
CA ASP A 18 -10.85 -17.69 1.08
C ASP A 18 -10.02 -18.24 2.26
N ASP A 19 -8.87 -18.86 1.99
CA ASP A 19 -7.94 -19.36 3.01
C ASP A 19 -7.39 -18.22 3.88
N PHE A 20 -7.07 -17.07 3.27
CA PHE A 20 -6.63 -15.87 4.00
C PHE A 20 -7.71 -15.33 4.95
N VAL A 21 -8.95 -15.21 4.47
CA VAL A 21 -10.07 -14.73 5.31
C VAL A 21 -10.35 -15.72 6.43
N ALA A 22 -10.37 -17.03 6.14
CA ALA A 22 -10.58 -18.07 7.15
C ALA A 22 -9.49 -18.07 8.22
N PHE A 23 -8.23 -17.83 7.83
CA PHE A 23 -7.14 -17.66 8.78
C PHE A 23 -7.35 -16.43 9.69
N GLY A 24 -7.74 -15.28 9.11
CA GLY A 24 -8.05 -14.08 9.90
C GLY A 24 -9.18 -14.31 10.91
N GLU A 25 -10.27 -14.96 10.49
CA GLU A 25 -11.42 -15.30 11.34
C GLU A 25 -11.02 -16.26 12.47
N ALA A 26 -10.19 -17.27 12.17
CA ALA A 26 -9.72 -18.24 13.17
C ALA A 26 -8.83 -17.63 14.26
N HIS A 27 -8.34 -16.41 14.05
CA HIS A 27 -7.44 -15.70 14.95
C HIS A 27 -7.97 -14.33 15.40
N ASP A 28 -9.27 -14.08 15.22
CA ASP A 28 -9.93 -12.81 15.59
C ASP A 28 -9.19 -11.56 15.07
N MET A 29 -8.64 -11.64 13.85
CA MET A 29 -7.90 -10.55 13.23
C MET A 29 -8.84 -9.52 12.62
N PHE A 30 -8.40 -8.26 12.56
CA PHE A 30 -9.02 -7.24 11.71
C PHE A 30 -8.57 -7.45 10.25
N ILE A 31 -9.47 -7.90 9.40
CA ILE A 31 -9.17 -8.36 8.04
C ILE A 31 -9.31 -7.19 7.04
N VAL A 32 -8.21 -6.88 6.35
CA VAL A 32 -8.18 -5.87 5.29
C VAL A 32 -8.07 -6.52 3.91
N GLY A 33 -9.04 -6.26 3.04
CA GLY A 33 -9.03 -6.69 1.65
C GLY A 33 -8.17 -5.76 0.78
N HIS A 34 -7.11 -6.30 0.17
CA HIS A 34 -6.16 -5.55 -0.66
C HIS A 34 -6.02 -6.14 -2.08
N THR A 35 -6.36 -5.43 -3.15
CA THR A 35 -7.11 -4.18 -3.29
C THR A 35 -8.11 -4.37 -4.43
N LEU A 36 -9.20 -3.59 -4.45
CA LEU A 36 -10.28 -3.71 -5.43
C LEU A 36 -9.91 -3.07 -6.78
N VAL A 37 -9.47 -1.81 -6.78
CA VAL A 37 -9.14 -1.07 -8.01
C VAL A 37 -7.70 -0.58 -7.96
N TRP A 38 -6.87 -1.13 -8.83
CA TRP A 38 -5.46 -0.75 -8.97
C TRP A 38 -5.00 -0.89 -10.42
N HIS A 39 -4.12 0.00 -10.85
CA HIS A 39 -3.59 0.01 -12.21
C HIS A 39 -2.55 -1.09 -12.45
N ASN A 40 -1.83 -1.52 -11.39
CA ASN A 40 -0.94 -2.68 -11.47
C ASN A 40 -1.67 -3.96 -11.10
N GLN A 41 -1.09 -5.10 -11.53
CA GLN A 41 -1.58 -6.44 -11.24
C GLN A 41 -3.08 -6.62 -11.56
N THR A 42 -3.57 -5.90 -12.56
CA THR A 42 -4.90 -6.02 -13.16
C THR A 42 -4.72 -6.53 -14.59
N PRO A 43 -5.24 -7.73 -14.94
CA PRO A 43 -5.05 -8.31 -16.25
C PRO A 43 -5.54 -7.41 -17.37
N ALA A 44 -4.86 -7.45 -18.53
CA ALA A 44 -5.20 -6.59 -19.66
C ALA A 44 -6.66 -6.74 -20.13
N TRP A 45 -7.25 -7.93 -20.01
CA TRP A 45 -8.63 -8.19 -20.43
C TRP A 45 -9.66 -7.34 -19.67
N PHE A 46 -9.33 -6.79 -18.49
CA PHE A 46 -10.20 -5.85 -17.76
C PHE A 46 -10.49 -4.58 -18.57
N PHE A 47 -9.64 -4.24 -19.53
CA PHE A 47 -9.70 -3.00 -20.29
C PHE A 47 -10.13 -3.21 -21.75
N LEU A 48 -10.41 -4.46 -22.12
CA LEU A 48 -10.74 -4.86 -23.47
C LEU A 48 -12.13 -5.51 -23.54
N ASP A 49 -12.77 -5.34 -24.69
CA ASP A 49 -14.00 -6.04 -25.07
C ASP A 49 -13.69 -7.44 -25.63
N GLU A 50 -14.73 -8.15 -26.07
CA GLU A 50 -14.62 -9.50 -26.65
C GLU A 50 -13.85 -9.57 -27.97
N HIS A 51 -13.66 -8.42 -28.64
CA HIS A 51 -12.91 -8.29 -29.88
C HIS A 51 -11.46 -7.80 -29.64
N GLY A 52 -11.07 -7.59 -28.38
CA GLY A 52 -9.75 -7.08 -28.02
C GLY A 52 -9.57 -5.58 -28.23
N LEU A 53 -10.67 -4.84 -28.40
CA LEU A 53 -10.66 -3.38 -28.49
C LEU A 53 -10.82 -2.75 -27.10
N PRO A 54 -10.33 -1.51 -26.87
CA PRO A 54 -10.57 -0.81 -25.61
C PRO A 54 -12.05 -0.70 -25.28
N ASN A 55 -12.42 -0.97 -24.03
CA ASN A 55 -13.77 -0.75 -23.53
C ASN A 55 -14.21 0.71 -23.74
N THR A 56 -15.51 0.92 -23.97
CA THR A 56 -16.12 2.26 -23.81
C THR A 56 -16.07 2.68 -22.34
N HIS A 57 -16.28 3.98 -22.06
CA HIS A 57 -16.34 4.47 -20.68
C HIS A 57 -17.42 3.75 -19.86
N GLU A 58 -18.61 3.54 -20.43
CA GLU A 58 -19.68 2.81 -19.73
C GLU A 58 -19.30 1.34 -19.49
N ALA A 59 -18.70 0.67 -20.48
CA ALA A 59 -18.26 -0.71 -20.34
C ALA A 59 -17.14 -0.86 -19.29
N GLN A 60 -16.25 0.12 -19.17
CA GLN A 60 -15.20 0.10 -18.15
C GLN A 60 -15.76 0.31 -16.74
N ILE A 61 -16.75 1.20 -16.59
CA ILE A 61 -17.46 1.40 -15.32
C ILE A 61 -18.20 0.12 -14.93
N GLU A 62 -18.86 -0.54 -15.89
CA GLU A 62 -19.53 -1.82 -15.64
C GLU A 62 -18.53 -2.93 -15.26
N ARG A 63 -17.36 -2.98 -15.90
CA ARG A 63 -16.30 -3.93 -15.54
C ARG A 63 -15.85 -3.72 -14.08
N MET A 64 -15.70 -2.47 -13.66
CA MET A 64 -15.38 -2.12 -12.27
C MET A 64 -16.48 -2.58 -11.31
N ARG A 65 -17.74 -2.26 -11.62
CA ARG A 65 -18.90 -2.62 -10.81
C ARG A 65 -18.98 -4.13 -10.62
N SER A 66 -18.93 -4.89 -11.72
CA SER A 66 -18.97 -6.36 -11.72
C SER A 66 -17.82 -6.96 -10.90
N HIS A 67 -16.59 -6.41 -11.03
CA HIS A 67 -15.45 -6.87 -10.24
C HIS A 67 -15.63 -6.62 -8.74
N ILE A 68 -16.02 -5.40 -8.36
CA ILE A 68 -16.24 -5.03 -6.96
C ILE A 68 -17.38 -5.86 -6.36
N GLU A 69 -18.48 -6.07 -7.09
CA GLU A 69 -19.59 -6.94 -6.67
C GLU A 69 -19.12 -8.37 -6.41
N ALA A 70 -18.37 -8.97 -7.35
CA ALA A 70 -17.91 -10.35 -7.22
C ALA A 70 -16.90 -10.53 -6.08
N VAL A 71 -15.99 -9.57 -5.88
CA VAL A 71 -14.92 -9.67 -4.88
C VAL A 71 -15.38 -9.20 -3.51
N ALA A 72 -15.85 -7.95 -3.40
CA ALA A 72 -16.24 -7.38 -2.12
C ALA A 72 -17.55 -8.03 -1.59
N GLY A 73 -18.50 -8.30 -2.50
CA GLY A 73 -19.77 -8.96 -2.18
C GLY A 73 -19.61 -10.39 -1.66
N ARG A 74 -18.52 -11.08 -2.01
CA ARG A 74 -18.22 -12.43 -1.49
C ARG A 74 -17.89 -12.43 0.00
N TYR A 75 -17.32 -11.36 0.52
CA TYR A 75 -16.76 -11.29 1.87
C TYR A 75 -17.50 -10.33 2.81
N VAL A 76 -18.77 -10.01 2.50
CA VAL A 76 -19.63 -9.21 3.38
C VAL A 76 -19.72 -9.86 4.76
N GLY A 77 -19.44 -9.07 5.80
CA GLY A 77 -19.42 -9.52 7.20
C GLY A 77 -18.21 -10.36 7.61
N ARG A 78 -17.24 -10.54 6.70
CA ARG A 78 -16.01 -11.33 6.93
C ARG A 78 -14.73 -10.54 6.71
N VAL A 79 -14.79 -9.47 5.89
CA VAL A 79 -13.69 -8.51 5.70
C VAL A 79 -14.11 -7.19 6.33
N ASP A 80 -13.32 -6.69 7.26
CA ASP A 80 -13.62 -5.49 8.05
C ASP A 80 -13.36 -4.19 7.27
N ALA A 81 -12.40 -4.22 6.34
CA ALA A 81 -12.08 -3.05 5.54
C ALA A 81 -11.55 -3.39 4.14
N TRP A 82 -11.70 -2.47 3.20
CA TRP A 82 -11.19 -2.58 1.84
C TRP A 82 -10.31 -1.40 1.46
N ASP A 83 -9.14 -1.70 0.90
CA ASP A 83 -8.42 -0.77 0.05
C ASP A 83 -9.16 -0.69 -1.29
N VAL A 84 -10.11 0.25 -1.40
CA VAL A 84 -11.02 0.39 -2.53
C VAL A 84 -10.27 0.82 -3.78
N LEU A 85 -9.44 1.86 -3.64
CA LEU A 85 -8.69 2.45 -4.74
C LEU A 85 -7.24 2.67 -4.30
N ASN A 86 -6.31 2.13 -5.08
CA ASN A 86 -4.88 2.15 -4.76
C ASN A 86 -4.11 3.01 -5.78
N GLU A 87 -3.30 3.97 -5.29
CA GLU A 87 -2.27 4.68 -6.05
C GLU A 87 -2.75 5.46 -7.30
N VAL A 88 -3.82 6.24 -7.15
CA VAL A 88 -4.41 7.01 -8.26
C VAL A 88 -3.87 8.45 -8.39
N ILE A 89 -3.30 9.01 -7.31
CA ILE A 89 -2.76 10.37 -7.29
C ILE A 89 -1.26 10.36 -7.60
N ASP A 90 -0.81 11.22 -8.51
CA ASP A 90 0.60 11.35 -8.87
C ASP A 90 1.37 12.21 -7.86
N ASN A 91 2.70 12.24 -7.98
CA ASN A 91 3.59 12.97 -7.07
C ASN A 91 3.36 14.50 -7.08
N ASP A 92 2.78 15.05 -8.15
CA ASP A 92 2.39 16.46 -8.27
C ASP A 92 0.95 16.74 -7.76
N GLY A 93 0.23 15.71 -7.32
CA GLY A 93 -1.15 15.78 -6.84
C GLY A 93 -2.22 15.66 -7.92
N SER A 94 -1.86 15.60 -9.20
CA SER A 94 -2.82 15.31 -10.28
C SER A 94 -3.24 13.83 -10.26
N TYR A 95 -4.25 13.47 -11.05
CA TYR A 95 -4.54 12.06 -11.28
C TYR A 95 -3.50 11.45 -12.22
N ARG A 96 -3.01 10.26 -11.87
CA ARG A 96 -2.15 9.47 -12.75
C ARG A 96 -2.95 9.05 -13.98
N PRO A 97 -2.42 9.19 -15.22
CA PRO A 97 -3.13 8.80 -16.45
C PRO A 97 -3.09 7.28 -16.65
N THR A 98 -3.63 6.53 -15.69
CA THR A 98 -3.65 5.07 -15.68
C THR A 98 -4.68 4.52 -16.68
N THR A 99 -4.57 3.23 -17.00
CA THR A 99 -5.55 2.53 -17.85
C THR A 99 -6.97 2.64 -17.27
N TRP A 100 -7.12 2.63 -15.95
CA TRP A 100 -8.39 2.87 -15.29
C TRP A 100 -8.90 4.30 -15.50
N VAL A 101 -8.06 5.31 -15.22
CA VAL A 101 -8.46 6.73 -15.36
C VAL A 101 -8.86 7.05 -16.79
N ASN A 102 -8.08 6.61 -17.77
CA ASN A 102 -8.39 6.80 -19.18
C ASN A 102 -9.63 5.98 -19.58
N GLY A 103 -9.73 4.74 -19.11
CA GLY A 103 -10.80 3.82 -19.45
C GLY A 103 -12.17 4.29 -18.95
N VAL A 104 -12.27 4.87 -17.76
CA VAL A 104 -13.55 5.40 -17.23
C VAL A 104 -13.84 6.84 -17.67
N GLY A 105 -12.87 7.53 -18.28
CA GLY A 105 -13.02 8.89 -18.81
C GLY A 105 -12.58 10.02 -17.87
N GLY A 106 -12.09 9.71 -16.67
CA GLY A 106 -11.55 10.72 -15.75
C GLY A 106 -11.29 10.21 -14.33
N GLY A 107 -10.39 10.89 -13.61
CA GLY A 107 -9.99 10.50 -12.25
C GLY A 107 -11.11 10.65 -11.22
N ASP A 108 -11.84 11.78 -11.26
CA ASP A 108 -12.99 11.99 -10.38
C ASP A 108 -14.07 10.94 -10.59
N GLU A 109 -14.31 10.52 -11.83
CA GLU A 109 -15.29 9.48 -12.13
C GLU A 109 -14.85 8.11 -11.60
N LEU A 110 -13.56 7.77 -11.76
CA LEU A 110 -12.98 6.54 -11.19
C LEU A 110 -13.16 6.50 -9.67
N VAL A 111 -12.85 7.60 -8.99
CA VAL A 111 -12.97 7.75 -7.54
C VAL A 111 -14.42 7.57 -7.11
N LYS A 112 -15.35 8.34 -7.69
CA LYS A 112 -16.77 8.27 -7.30
C LYS A 112 -17.36 6.88 -7.52
N GLN A 113 -17.12 6.27 -8.68
CA GLN A 113 -17.70 4.97 -9.01
C GLN A 113 -17.13 3.85 -8.14
N SER A 114 -15.80 3.81 -7.94
CA SER A 114 -15.17 2.78 -7.11
C SER A 114 -15.72 2.75 -5.68
N PHE A 115 -15.85 3.91 -5.03
CA PHE A 115 -16.39 4.01 -3.67
C PHE A 115 -17.91 3.77 -3.61
N ARG A 116 -18.71 4.23 -4.59
CA ARG A 116 -20.15 3.92 -4.65
C ARG A 116 -20.40 2.41 -4.79
N PHE A 117 -19.61 1.72 -5.60
CA PHE A 117 -19.74 0.28 -5.75
C PHE A 117 -19.27 -0.45 -4.49
N ALA A 118 -18.16 -0.03 -3.88
CA ALA A 118 -17.70 -0.64 -2.64
C ALA A 118 -18.70 -0.45 -1.49
N GLU A 119 -19.29 0.74 -1.33
CA GLU A 119 -20.36 1.00 -0.36
C GLU A 119 -21.58 0.10 -0.59
N LYS A 120 -21.97 -0.09 -1.84
CA LYS A 120 -23.11 -0.94 -2.20
C LYS A 120 -22.85 -2.43 -1.94
N TYR A 121 -21.66 -2.92 -2.26
CA TYR A 121 -21.35 -4.35 -2.31
C TYR A 121 -20.55 -4.87 -1.11
N ALA A 122 -20.00 -3.99 -0.28
CA ALA A 122 -19.41 -4.33 1.01
C ALA A 122 -20.05 -3.51 2.15
N PRO A 123 -21.38 -3.57 2.32
CA PRO A 123 -22.04 -2.85 3.40
C PRO A 123 -21.49 -3.34 4.74
N GLY A 124 -21.07 -2.41 5.59
CA GLY A 124 -20.49 -2.70 6.91
C GLY A 124 -18.96 -2.73 6.94
N ALA A 125 -18.27 -2.93 5.82
CA ALA A 125 -16.82 -2.77 5.76
C ALA A 125 -16.45 -1.27 5.76
N GLU A 126 -15.25 -0.96 6.25
CA GLU A 126 -14.62 0.35 6.09
C GLU A 126 -13.99 0.48 4.69
N LEU A 127 -14.07 1.68 4.10
CA LEU A 127 -13.63 1.96 2.74
C LEU A 127 -12.44 2.92 2.74
N TYR A 128 -11.29 2.43 2.28
CA TYR A 128 -10.04 3.18 2.30
C TYR A 128 -9.53 3.56 0.91
N TYR A 129 -8.89 4.73 0.84
CA TYR A 129 -7.95 5.07 -0.23
C TYR A 129 -6.53 4.79 0.26
N ASN A 130 -5.71 4.08 -0.51
CA ASN A 130 -4.35 3.70 -0.12
C ASN A 130 -3.30 4.18 -1.15
N ASP A 131 -2.18 4.72 -0.68
CA ASP A 131 -1.15 5.24 -1.61
C ASP A 131 0.26 5.36 -1.00
N PHE A 132 1.27 5.16 -1.85
CA PHE A 132 2.66 5.46 -1.52
C PHE A 132 2.98 6.95 -1.67
N ASN A 133 4.08 7.39 -1.06
CA ASN A 133 4.48 8.80 -1.06
C ASN A 133 3.40 9.79 -0.56
N ALA A 134 2.38 9.32 0.17
CA ALA A 134 1.30 10.15 0.69
C ALA A 134 1.77 11.24 1.69
N TRP A 135 3.02 11.17 2.14
CA TRP A 135 3.71 12.20 2.92
C TRP A 135 4.14 13.42 2.08
N ARG A 136 4.26 13.29 0.76
CA ARG A 136 4.75 14.36 -0.12
C ARG A 136 3.70 15.48 -0.20
N PRO A 137 4.03 16.76 0.04
CA PRO A 137 3.03 17.83 0.13
C PRO A 137 2.06 17.93 -1.07
N ALA A 138 2.57 17.96 -2.30
CA ALA A 138 1.71 18.06 -3.48
C ALA A 138 0.79 16.85 -3.65
N LYS A 139 1.31 15.63 -3.44
CA LYS A 139 0.54 14.39 -3.48
C LYS A 139 -0.50 14.32 -2.36
N ARG A 140 -0.11 14.65 -1.13
CA ARG A 140 -1.01 14.80 0.03
C ARG A 140 -2.17 15.73 -0.29
N ASP A 141 -1.90 16.90 -0.86
CA ASP A 141 -2.93 17.86 -1.22
C ASP A 141 -3.88 17.31 -2.31
N GLY A 142 -3.37 16.51 -3.25
CA GLY A 142 -4.17 15.75 -4.21
C GLY A 142 -5.08 14.71 -3.57
N ILE A 143 -4.55 13.93 -2.62
CA ILE A 143 -5.34 12.96 -1.84
C ILE A 143 -6.43 13.68 -1.03
N MET A 144 -6.11 14.82 -0.40
CA MET A 144 -7.11 15.62 0.31
C MET A 144 -8.23 16.13 -0.62
N ARG A 145 -7.90 16.50 -1.87
CA ARG A 145 -8.93 16.87 -2.86
C ARG A 145 -9.84 15.70 -3.20
N LEU A 146 -9.28 14.50 -3.39
CA LEU A 146 -10.02 13.27 -3.63
C LEU A 146 -11.00 12.97 -2.48
N VAL A 147 -10.55 13.02 -1.23
CA VAL A 147 -11.40 12.77 -0.06
C VAL A 147 -12.52 13.81 0.03
N ARG A 148 -12.20 15.10 -0.16
CA ARG A 148 -13.21 16.18 -0.16
C ARG A 148 -14.24 16.03 -1.28
N LEU A 149 -13.83 15.56 -2.46
CA LEU A 149 -14.74 15.26 -3.56
C LEU A 149 -15.78 14.23 -3.11
N LEU A 150 -15.33 13.08 -2.58
CA LEU A 150 -16.22 12.02 -2.09
C LEU A 150 -17.18 12.55 -1.02
N GLN A 151 -16.66 13.29 -0.03
CA GLN A 151 -17.47 13.89 1.04
C GLN A 151 -18.51 14.89 0.51
N SER A 152 -18.14 15.74 -0.46
CA SER A 152 -19.06 16.72 -1.05
C SER A 152 -20.19 16.10 -1.86
N GLU A 153 -19.95 14.91 -2.42
CA GLU A 153 -20.92 14.10 -3.17
C GLU A 153 -21.71 13.14 -2.27
N GLY A 154 -21.46 13.15 -0.96
CA GLY A 154 -22.09 12.24 0.00
C GLY A 154 -21.71 10.77 -0.18
N ILE A 155 -20.55 10.48 -0.79
CA ILE A 155 -20.05 9.13 -1.02
C ILE A 155 -19.15 8.74 0.16
N ARG A 156 -19.38 7.56 0.73
CA ARG A 156 -18.65 7.09 1.91
C ARG A 156 -17.17 6.86 1.62
N ILE A 157 -16.33 7.39 2.50
CA ILE A 157 -14.91 7.05 2.65
C ILE A 157 -14.57 7.11 4.14
N ASP A 158 -13.99 6.04 4.68
CA ASP A 158 -13.76 5.92 6.12
C ASP A 158 -12.31 6.26 6.50
N GLY A 159 -11.35 6.10 5.57
CA GLY A 159 -9.95 6.29 5.90
C GLY A 159 -8.99 6.49 4.73
N VAL A 160 -7.80 6.99 5.05
CA VAL A 160 -6.66 7.14 4.14
C VAL A 160 -5.46 6.35 4.66
N GLY A 161 -4.99 5.41 3.86
CA GLY A 161 -3.79 4.61 4.09
C GLY A 161 -2.53 5.27 3.52
N ILE A 162 -1.54 5.48 4.39
CA ILE A 162 -0.18 5.85 4.02
C ILE A 162 0.61 4.55 3.96
N GLN A 163 1.01 4.09 2.76
CA GLN A 163 1.72 2.81 2.63
C GLN A 163 2.93 2.71 3.54
N GLY A 164 3.80 3.72 3.56
CA GLY A 164 4.94 3.71 4.48
C GLY A 164 6.13 2.89 3.98
N HIS A 165 6.22 2.63 2.67
CA HIS A 165 7.42 2.12 2.05
C HIS A 165 8.53 3.17 2.07
N TRP A 166 9.34 3.15 3.13
CA TRP A 166 10.30 4.20 3.45
C TRP A 166 11.71 3.63 3.51
N GLY A 167 12.66 4.46 3.94
CA GLY A 167 14.05 4.07 4.12
C GLY A 167 14.69 4.76 5.30
N LEU A 168 15.96 4.46 5.53
CA LEU A 168 16.74 5.10 6.59
C LEU A 168 16.76 6.63 6.44
N ASN A 169 16.81 7.12 5.20
CA ASN A 169 17.04 8.55 4.93
C ASN A 169 15.79 9.29 4.40
N TYR A 170 14.65 8.61 4.24
CA TYR A 170 13.41 9.24 3.79
C TYR A 170 12.15 8.59 4.38
N PRO A 171 11.03 9.34 4.40
CA PRO A 171 10.95 10.79 4.26
C PRO A 171 11.37 11.49 5.55
N ARG A 172 11.40 12.82 5.52
CA ARG A 172 11.53 13.62 6.74
C ARG A 172 10.31 13.42 7.64
N MET A 173 10.54 13.33 8.95
CA MET A 173 9.48 13.16 9.94
C MET A 173 8.40 14.25 9.87
N GLU A 174 8.80 15.50 9.61
CA GLU A 174 7.89 16.64 9.45
C GLU A 174 6.81 16.40 8.38
N TYR A 175 7.14 15.69 7.30
CA TYR A 175 6.20 15.40 6.22
C TYR A 175 5.27 14.25 6.54
N ILE A 176 5.73 13.26 7.31
CA ILE A 176 4.87 12.19 7.82
C ILE A 176 3.84 12.78 8.78
N GLU A 177 4.29 13.58 9.75
CA GLU A 177 3.43 14.25 10.73
C GLU A 177 2.40 15.15 10.06
N ALA A 178 2.83 15.98 9.10
CA ALA A 178 1.93 16.86 8.36
C ALA A 178 0.89 16.10 7.53
N ALA A 179 1.22 14.93 6.99
CA ALA A 179 0.25 14.10 6.27
C ALA A 179 -0.78 13.47 7.20
N ILE A 180 -0.35 12.93 8.35
CA ILE A 180 -1.26 12.41 9.38
C ILE A 180 -2.25 13.50 9.82
N ASP A 181 -1.76 14.68 10.18
CA ASP A 181 -2.60 15.79 10.62
C ASP A 181 -3.57 16.26 9.52
N SER A 182 -3.09 16.29 8.27
CA SER A 182 -3.90 16.69 7.12
C SER A 182 -5.04 15.72 6.86
N PHE A 183 -4.77 14.41 6.80
CA PHE A 183 -5.82 13.42 6.57
C PHE A 183 -6.80 13.33 7.74
N ALA A 184 -6.30 13.37 8.99
CA ALA A 184 -7.16 13.40 10.18
C ALA A 184 -8.07 14.64 10.22
N SER A 185 -7.62 15.79 9.70
CA SER A 185 -8.43 17.02 9.65
C SER A 185 -9.68 16.91 8.75
N LEU A 186 -9.74 15.88 7.90
CA LEU A 186 -10.90 15.59 7.05
C LEU A 186 -11.94 14.73 7.77
N GLY A 187 -11.71 14.33 9.03
CA GLY A 187 -12.62 13.48 9.80
C GLY A 187 -12.63 12.02 9.34
N VAL A 188 -11.59 11.58 8.63
CA VAL A 188 -11.38 10.19 8.23
C VAL A 188 -10.26 9.57 9.07
N LYS A 189 -10.28 8.24 9.18
CA LYS A 189 -9.22 7.46 9.83
C LYS A 189 -7.91 7.60 9.09
N VAL A 190 -6.80 7.57 9.81
CA VAL A 190 -5.45 7.52 9.21
C VAL A 190 -4.78 6.22 9.58
N MET A 191 -4.14 5.58 8.61
CA MET A 191 -3.45 4.31 8.82
C MET A 191 -2.07 4.36 8.18
N ILE A 192 -1.13 3.62 8.77
CA ILE A 192 0.11 3.20 8.09
C ILE A 192 -0.11 1.76 7.65
N THR A 193 -0.05 1.47 6.35
CA THR A 193 -0.66 0.26 5.78
C THR A 193 0.33 -0.81 5.32
N GLU A 194 1.53 -0.42 4.91
CA GLU A 194 2.54 -1.27 4.25
C GLU A 194 3.96 -0.91 4.73
N LEU A 195 4.13 -0.67 6.04
CA LEU A 195 5.37 -0.14 6.60
C LEU A 195 6.54 -1.10 6.40
N ASP A 196 7.60 -0.58 5.80
CA ASP A 196 8.92 -1.20 5.74
C ASP A 196 10.01 -0.13 5.61
N VAL A 197 11.25 -0.44 6.03
CA VAL A 197 12.37 0.51 6.03
C VAL A 197 13.53 -0.04 5.23
N ASP A 198 13.69 0.45 4.00
CA ASP A 198 14.81 0.08 3.12
C ASP A 198 16.16 0.57 3.68
N VAL A 199 17.13 -0.34 3.76
CA VAL A 199 18.48 -0.07 4.28
C VAL A 199 19.57 -0.10 3.20
N LEU A 200 19.23 -0.50 1.97
CA LEU A 200 20.22 -0.71 0.92
C LEU A 200 20.59 0.61 0.22
N PRO A 201 21.82 0.73 -0.32
CA PRO A 201 22.24 1.90 -1.07
C PRO A 201 21.27 2.25 -2.20
N LEU A 202 21.18 3.55 -2.50
CA LEU A 202 20.21 4.17 -3.40
C LEU A 202 18.76 4.09 -2.91
N THR A 203 18.24 2.90 -2.56
CA THR A 203 16.83 2.69 -2.25
C THR A 203 16.43 3.14 -0.84
N LYS A 204 17.40 3.27 0.07
CA LYS A 204 17.21 3.92 1.38
C LYS A 204 17.04 5.45 1.30
N GLU A 205 17.25 6.06 0.12
CA GLU A 205 17.17 7.52 -0.10
C GLU A 205 15.82 7.97 -0.66
N GLY A 206 15.07 7.06 -1.28
CA GLY A 206 13.77 7.35 -1.87
C GLY A 206 13.12 6.11 -2.47
N GLN A 207 11.79 6.12 -2.52
CA GLN A 207 11.03 5.04 -3.14
C GLN A 207 11.14 5.13 -4.67
N ILE A 208 11.65 4.07 -5.28
CA ILE A 208 11.74 3.93 -6.74
C ILE A 208 10.53 3.14 -7.23
N ILE A 209 9.93 3.58 -8.34
CA ILE A 209 8.85 2.90 -9.04
C ILE A 209 9.27 2.56 -10.49
N GLY A 210 8.50 1.71 -11.16
CA GLY A 210 8.81 1.27 -12.52
C GLY A 210 9.84 0.15 -12.58
N GLN A 211 10.42 -0.07 -13.77
CA GLN A 211 11.26 -1.24 -14.06
C GLN A 211 12.71 -0.87 -14.43
N VAL A 212 13.08 0.42 -14.33
CA VAL A 212 14.41 0.89 -14.75
C VAL A 212 15.52 0.16 -14.00
N MET A 213 15.37 0.00 -12.68
CA MET A 213 16.35 -0.68 -11.83
C MET A 213 16.38 -2.20 -11.99
N SER A 214 15.47 -2.77 -12.78
CA SER A 214 15.45 -4.19 -13.14
C SER A 214 16.26 -4.50 -14.40
N HIS A 215 16.88 -3.49 -15.01
CA HIS A 215 17.77 -3.68 -16.16
C HIS A 215 19.00 -4.53 -15.79
N GLU A 216 19.39 -5.44 -16.69
CA GLU A 216 20.47 -6.42 -16.47
C GLU A 216 21.81 -5.78 -16.09
N GLN A 217 22.08 -4.54 -16.51
CA GLN A 217 23.29 -3.80 -16.13
C GLN A 217 23.48 -3.70 -14.60
N PHE A 218 22.39 -3.60 -13.83
CA PHE A 218 22.48 -3.49 -12.37
C PHE A 218 22.82 -4.83 -11.69
N GLN A 219 22.92 -5.91 -12.47
CA GLN A 219 23.38 -7.22 -12.03
C GLN A 219 24.88 -7.44 -12.31
N LEU A 220 25.55 -6.50 -13.00
CA LEU A 220 27.00 -6.53 -13.19
C LEU A 220 27.73 -6.33 -11.87
N GLU A 221 28.94 -6.87 -11.77
CA GLU A 221 29.74 -6.96 -10.54
C GLU A 221 29.91 -5.60 -9.85
N GLU A 222 30.29 -4.57 -10.60
CA GLU A 222 30.53 -3.22 -10.09
C GLU A 222 29.27 -2.56 -9.51
N PHE A 223 28.10 -2.92 -10.03
CA PHE A 223 26.82 -2.43 -9.49
C PHE A 223 26.36 -3.26 -8.30
N LYS A 224 26.53 -4.59 -8.34
CA LYS A 224 26.16 -5.46 -7.21
C LYS A 224 26.96 -5.15 -5.97
N ASP A 225 28.25 -4.92 -6.10
CA ASP A 225 29.11 -4.57 -4.98
C ASP A 225 28.67 -3.28 -4.29
N PHE A 226 28.09 -2.34 -5.03
CA PHE A 226 27.51 -1.12 -4.48
C PHE A 226 26.06 -1.30 -3.98
N LEU A 227 25.20 -1.96 -4.74
CA LEU A 227 23.74 -2.01 -4.50
C LEU A 227 23.31 -3.09 -3.51
N ASP A 228 24.13 -4.13 -3.32
CA ASP A 228 23.89 -5.27 -2.42
C ASP A 228 25.10 -5.58 -1.51
N PRO A 229 25.55 -4.61 -0.68
CA PRO A 229 26.77 -4.75 0.12
C PRO A 229 26.62 -5.68 1.34
N TYR A 230 25.40 -6.07 1.73
CA TYR A 230 25.10 -6.74 3.01
C TYR A 230 24.63 -8.18 2.82
N ARG A 231 25.20 -8.91 1.85
CA ARG A 231 24.82 -10.29 1.49
C ARG A 231 24.95 -11.29 2.66
N ASP A 232 25.96 -11.12 3.50
CA ASP A 232 26.28 -12.05 4.60
C ASP A 232 25.84 -11.55 5.99
N GLY A 233 24.97 -10.55 6.03
CA GLY A 233 24.44 -9.97 7.27
C GLY A 233 24.52 -8.45 7.30
N LEU A 234 23.58 -7.83 8.00
CA LEU A 234 23.55 -6.39 8.19
C LEU A 234 24.62 -5.98 9.22
N PRO A 235 25.53 -5.03 8.91
CA PRO A 235 26.51 -4.55 9.89
C PRO A 235 25.83 -3.99 11.14
N LEU A 236 26.45 -4.15 12.32
CA LEU A 236 25.88 -3.68 13.60
C LEU A 236 25.51 -2.19 13.60
N SER A 237 26.32 -1.35 12.93
CA SER A 237 26.01 0.08 12.79
C SER A 237 24.71 0.33 12.03
N VAL A 238 24.48 -0.41 10.93
CA VAL A 238 23.25 -0.28 10.11
C VAL A 238 22.05 -0.93 10.81
N GLN A 239 22.28 -1.99 11.61
CA GLN A 239 21.25 -2.52 12.50
C GLN A 239 20.78 -1.48 13.52
N GLN A 240 21.71 -0.70 14.09
CA GLN A 240 21.37 0.38 15.02
C GLN A 240 20.64 1.52 14.29
N GLU A 241 21.11 1.94 13.11
CA GLU A 241 20.40 2.95 12.28
C GLU A 241 18.96 2.52 11.99
N LEU A 242 18.74 1.24 11.67
CA LEU A 242 17.40 0.69 11.45
C LEU A 242 16.55 0.71 12.71
N ALA A 243 17.13 0.34 13.87
CA ALA A 243 16.43 0.37 15.15
C ALA A 243 16.03 1.81 15.53
N ASP A 244 16.95 2.76 15.38
CA ASP A 244 16.71 4.17 15.65
C ASP A 244 15.63 4.75 14.73
N ARG A 245 15.67 4.38 13.44
CA ARG A 245 14.67 4.80 12.47
C ARG A 245 13.28 4.26 12.81
N TYR A 246 13.16 2.99 13.15
CA TYR A 246 11.88 2.41 13.59
C TYR A 246 11.39 3.06 14.89
N ALA A 247 12.25 3.29 15.88
CA ALA A 247 11.88 3.97 17.11
C ALA A 247 11.39 5.40 16.85
N GLU A 248 12.07 6.16 15.99
CA GLU A 248 11.67 7.51 15.60
C GLU A 248 10.26 7.52 14.96
N LEU A 249 10.01 6.62 14.02
CA LEU A 249 8.71 6.45 13.37
C LEU A 249 7.61 6.11 14.39
N PHE A 250 7.83 5.11 15.24
CA PHE A 250 6.85 4.70 16.23
C PHE A 250 6.65 5.72 17.35
N ARG A 251 7.64 6.52 17.71
CA ARG A 251 7.44 7.69 18.62
C ARG A 251 6.50 8.71 18.01
N LEU A 252 6.61 8.98 16.70
CA LEU A 252 5.64 9.84 16.03
C LEU A 252 4.24 9.20 16.03
N PHE A 253 4.13 7.92 15.65
CA PHE A 253 2.84 7.24 15.62
C PHE A 253 2.18 7.20 16.99
N TYR A 254 2.93 6.88 18.04
CA TYR A 254 2.43 6.87 19.41
C TYR A 254 1.98 8.27 19.84
N ARG A 255 2.73 9.34 19.50
CA ARG A 255 2.33 10.73 19.79
C ARG A 255 1.04 11.13 19.08
N LYS A 256 0.75 10.55 17.91
CA LYS A 256 -0.43 10.82 17.06
C LYS A 256 -1.48 9.69 17.14
N ARG A 257 -1.43 8.85 18.18
CA ARG A 257 -2.31 7.67 18.33
C ARG A 257 -3.79 8.01 18.46
N ASP A 258 -4.13 9.27 18.75
CA ASP A 258 -5.50 9.80 18.71
C ASP A 258 -6.04 9.97 17.27
N LYS A 259 -5.15 9.93 16.26
CA LYS A 259 -5.45 10.13 14.84
C LYS A 259 -5.15 8.91 13.97
N ILE A 260 -4.47 7.90 14.52
CA ILE A 260 -4.02 6.72 13.79
C ILE A 260 -4.77 5.50 14.30
N ASP A 261 -5.50 4.82 13.42
CA ASP A 261 -6.29 3.63 13.74
C ASP A 261 -5.46 2.34 13.65
N ARG A 262 -4.51 2.28 12.70
CA ARG A 262 -3.73 1.07 12.42
C ARG A 262 -2.33 1.39 11.90
N VAL A 263 -1.36 0.59 12.35
CA VAL A 263 0.00 0.51 11.79
C VAL A 263 0.28 -0.94 11.41
N THR A 264 0.48 -1.21 10.12
CA THR A 264 0.74 -2.54 9.56
C THR A 264 2.10 -2.56 8.88
N LEU A 265 2.94 -3.54 9.24
CA LEU A 265 4.20 -3.80 8.54
C LEU A 265 3.97 -4.69 7.32
N TRP A 266 4.72 -4.48 6.25
CA TRP A 266 4.57 -5.23 5.00
C TRP A 266 5.36 -6.54 5.00
N GLY A 267 4.97 -7.43 5.91
CA GLY A 267 5.55 -8.74 6.13
C GLY A 267 6.00 -8.94 7.57
N VAL A 268 6.35 -10.19 7.89
CA VAL A 268 6.82 -10.57 9.23
C VAL A 268 8.34 -10.50 9.31
N HIS A 269 9.04 -11.18 8.39
CA HIS A 269 10.48 -11.37 8.47
C HIS A 269 11.19 -11.05 7.15
N ASP A 270 12.45 -10.62 7.25
CA ASP A 270 13.22 -10.07 6.13
C ASP A 270 13.31 -11.00 4.90
N GLY A 271 13.29 -12.31 5.10
CA GLY A 271 13.47 -13.31 4.05
C GLY A 271 12.37 -13.37 3.00
N LEU A 272 11.15 -12.92 3.33
CA LEU A 272 10.01 -12.90 2.40
C LEU A 272 9.63 -11.48 1.95
N SER A 273 10.40 -10.46 2.36
CA SER A 273 10.10 -9.09 1.95
C SER A 273 10.29 -8.90 0.44
N TRP A 274 9.34 -8.21 -0.18
CA TRP A 274 9.40 -7.82 -1.59
C TRP A 274 10.62 -6.93 -1.94
N LYS A 275 11.19 -6.21 -0.95
CA LYS A 275 12.37 -5.35 -1.10
C LYS A 275 13.66 -6.11 -1.45
N ASN A 276 13.66 -7.43 -1.33
CA ASN A 276 14.75 -8.27 -1.83
C ASN A 276 14.74 -8.38 -3.37
N GLY A 277 13.54 -8.43 -3.97
CA GLY A 277 13.36 -8.59 -5.42
C GLY A 277 13.04 -7.29 -6.17
N TYR A 278 12.80 -6.19 -5.45
CA TYR A 278 12.41 -4.91 -6.03
C TYR A 278 13.06 -3.73 -5.30
N PRO A 279 13.47 -2.65 -5.99
CA PRO A 279 13.41 -2.41 -7.45
C PRO A 279 14.54 -3.07 -8.25
N VAL A 280 15.63 -3.45 -7.59
CA VAL A 280 16.71 -4.25 -8.17
C VAL A 280 16.49 -5.71 -7.75
N PRO A 281 16.36 -6.65 -8.70
CA PRO A 281 16.21 -8.08 -8.39
C PRO A 281 17.40 -8.65 -7.63
N ASP A 282 17.14 -9.72 -6.88
CA ASP A 282 18.15 -10.59 -6.25
C ASP A 282 19.11 -9.88 -5.28
N ARG A 283 18.61 -8.92 -4.49
CA ARG A 283 19.36 -8.29 -3.40
C ARG A 283 18.97 -8.84 -2.03
N THR A 284 19.82 -8.61 -1.03
CA THR A 284 19.61 -9.02 0.36
C THR A 284 19.27 -7.81 1.23
N ASN A 285 17.99 -7.46 1.33
CA ASN A 285 17.52 -6.33 2.13
C ASN A 285 17.13 -6.77 3.57
N TYR A 286 16.95 -5.81 4.48
CA TYR A 286 16.65 -6.06 5.90
C TYR A 286 15.53 -5.16 6.45
N PRO A 287 14.37 -5.07 5.81
CA PRO A 287 13.48 -3.94 6.04
C PRO A 287 12.45 -4.13 7.17
N LEU A 288 12.34 -5.31 7.77
CA LEU A 288 11.31 -5.68 8.75
C LEU A 288 11.89 -5.86 10.17
N LEU A 289 11.05 -6.28 11.11
CA LEU A 289 11.39 -6.40 12.54
C LEU A 289 11.94 -7.79 12.94
N TYR A 290 11.80 -8.80 12.08
CA TYR A 290 12.34 -10.14 12.30
C TYR A 290 13.34 -10.51 11.21
N ASP A 291 14.41 -11.22 11.59
CA ASP A 291 15.44 -11.66 10.67
C ASP A 291 15.02 -12.89 9.84
N ARG A 292 15.90 -13.38 8.97
CA ARG A 292 15.61 -14.54 8.09
C ARG A 292 15.37 -15.86 8.85
N ASN A 293 15.74 -15.94 10.13
CA ASN A 293 15.51 -17.09 11.01
C ASN A 293 14.31 -16.86 11.96
N CYS A 294 13.48 -15.86 11.67
CA CYS A 294 12.35 -15.44 12.50
C CYS A 294 12.76 -15.05 13.92
N GLN A 295 13.99 -14.60 14.13
CA GLN A 295 14.43 -14.03 15.40
C GLN A 295 14.16 -12.52 15.43
N PRO A 296 13.80 -11.97 16.61
CA PRO A 296 13.56 -10.53 16.74
C PRO A 296 14.85 -9.74 16.52
N LYS A 297 14.79 -8.69 15.70
CA LYS A 297 15.88 -7.73 15.52
C LYS A 297 15.85 -6.67 16.62
N THR A 298 16.97 -5.97 16.82
CA THR A 298 17.05 -4.80 17.73
C THR A 298 15.95 -3.76 17.47
N ALA A 299 15.52 -3.61 16.21
CA ALA A 299 14.42 -2.74 15.85
C ALA A 299 13.08 -3.11 16.49
N LEU A 300 12.79 -4.41 16.70
CA LEU A 300 11.56 -4.82 17.39
C LEU A 300 11.56 -4.34 18.83
N GLU A 301 12.67 -4.54 19.54
CA GLU A 301 12.82 -4.08 20.93
C GLU A 301 12.67 -2.55 21.02
N ALA A 302 13.30 -1.83 20.09
CA ALA A 302 13.19 -0.38 20.02
C ALA A 302 11.74 0.11 19.84
N VAL A 303 10.96 -0.56 18.98
CA VAL A 303 9.52 -0.28 18.81
C VAL A 303 8.73 -0.57 20.08
N LEU A 304 8.96 -1.72 20.72
CA LEU A 304 8.22 -2.13 21.92
C LEU A 304 8.51 -1.24 23.14
N ASN A 305 9.66 -0.57 23.18
CA ASN A 305 10.01 0.35 24.26
C ASN A 305 9.37 1.75 24.12
N VAL A 306 8.91 2.14 22.92
CA VAL A 306 8.34 3.48 22.68
C VAL A 306 7.22 3.86 23.65
N PRO A 307 6.17 3.05 23.89
CA PRO A 307 5.11 3.43 24.81
C PRO A 307 5.61 3.66 26.24
N ARG A 308 6.58 2.85 26.69
CA ARG A 308 7.17 2.93 28.03
C ARG A 308 8.03 4.17 28.24
N GLU A 309 8.67 4.67 27.17
CA GLU A 309 9.49 5.88 27.20
C GLU A 309 8.65 7.17 27.25
N MET A 310 7.37 7.08 26.87
CA MET A 310 6.49 8.23 26.65
C MET A 310 5.31 8.33 27.63
N GLU A 311 5.20 7.38 28.57
CA GLU A 311 4.31 7.41 29.74
C GLU A 311 5.02 8.03 30.95
#